data_AF-Q0ACY0-F1
#
_entry.id   AF-Q0ACY0-F1
#
_cell.length_a   1.000
_cell.length_b   1.000
_cell.length_c   1.000
_cell.angle_alpha   90.00
_cell.angle_beta   90.00
_cell.angle_gamma   90.00
#
_symmetry.space_group_name_H-M   'P 1'
#
loop_
_entity.id
_entity.type
_entity.pdbx_description
1 polymer ?
#
loop_
_entity_poly.entity_id
_entity_poly.type
_entity_poly.pdbx_seq_one_letter_code
_entity_poly.pdbx_strand_id
1 'polypeptide(L)'
;MWSIQNVTVETPGIEVTMSDGLPILARRGPAGSSVRMAVGHLGFLDITDTSHQSGGPHYWQLRFNGEIYWYDGEGAPSITVRSDGRFQVTGDGNQVGSHLKSVPDVSPRDVDLIREMEARRLIPYQSVTGNQRPFSAVEPLAKQYFGSSLFARTLALSIYDWTTADFFRLDIFHFYRYTALPGSPASDDDIIKAISTTSWAPYTPADKVFMHSMMMDPISEPYQEGIAAQYPNIKQPLIQYLDALGRVTTAAMQSMPRTSVLSKPELYSGQVDVSNLGPEALATYFLQYPGNNGPEGSPMGMPVEQALAGFMQPGSVINLKSVMSFTDSLEDARRYSNGIIVRIKPLPGSDVWTQCAYITSLSNEVNKIEYTFPEGSAFKVNDYEKQVTDNREYVVIYLEEAI
;
A
#
# COMPACT_ATOMS: atom_id res chain seq x y z
N MET A 1 2.10 -26.58 -12.17
CA MET A 1 2.93 -25.62 -12.95
C MET A 1 2.22 -25.40 -14.27
N TRP A 2 2.32 -24.20 -14.83
CA TRP A 2 1.61 -23.81 -16.05
C TRP A 2 2.47 -22.86 -16.89
N SER A 3 2.13 -22.71 -18.17
CA SER A 3 2.76 -21.73 -19.06
C SER A 3 1.76 -21.23 -20.07
N ILE A 4 1.75 -19.93 -20.36
CA ILE A 4 0.90 -19.38 -21.42
C ILE A 4 1.42 -19.90 -22.76
N GLN A 5 0.57 -20.53 -23.55
CA GLN A 5 0.95 -21.08 -24.85
C GLN A 5 1.06 -19.98 -25.93
N ASN A 6 0.12 -19.05 -25.93
CA ASN A 6 0.13 -17.87 -26.78
C ASN A 6 -0.66 -16.72 -26.16
N VAL A 7 -0.33 -15.50 -26.60
CA VAL A 7 -1.13 -14.30 -26.36
C VAL A 7 -1.35 -13.62 -27.70
N THR A 8 -2.61 -13.41 -28.06
CA THR A 8 -3.01 -12.63 -29.23
C THR A 8 -3.70 -11.36 -28.75
N VAL A 9 -3.21 -10.20 -29.17
CA VAL A 9 -3.88 -8.91 -28.94
C VAL A 9 -4.37 -8.40 -30.29
N GLU A 10 -5.68 -8.20 -30.44
CA GLU A 10 -6.28 -7.77 -31.71
C GLU A 10 -5.82 -6.35 -32.11
N THR A 11 -5.54 -5.50 -31.13
CA THR A 11 -5.01 -4.15 -31.35
C THR A 11 -3.51 -4.20 -31.70
N PRO A 12 -3.09 -3.76 -32.90
CA PRO A 12 -1.68 -3.78 -33.30
C PRO A 12 -0.81 -2.87 -32.43
N GLY A 13 0.43 -3.30 -32.16
CA GLY A 13 1.43 -2.48 -31.47
C GLY A 13 1.27 -2.37 -29.95
N ILE A 14 0.32 -3.09 -29.35
CA ILE A 14 0.20 -3.18 -27.90
C ILE A 14 1.27 -4.11 -27.33
N GLU A 15 2.12 -3.57 -26.47
CA GLU A 15 3.09 -4.36 -25.71
C GLU A 15 2.37 -5.15 -24.60
N VAL A 16 2.79 -6.41 -24.43
CA VAL A 16 2.33 -7.28 -23.35
C VAL A 16 3.51 -7.61 -22.45
N THR A 17 3.38 -7.34 -21.16
CA THR A 17 4.43 -7.57 -20.17
C THR A 17 3.89 -8.35 -18.97
N MET A 18 4.80 -8.99 -18.22
CA MET A 18 4.48 -9.79 -17.05
C MET A 18 5.15 -9.19 -15.80
N SER A 19 4.39 -9.08 -14.70
CA SER A 19 4.87 -8.46 -13.46
C SER A 19 5.98 -9.24 -12.77
N ASP A 20 6.20 -10.50 -13.12
CA ASP A 20 7.31 -11.33 -12.63
C ASP A 20 8.62 -11.10 -13.41
N GLY A 21 8.59 -10.28 -14.46
CA GLY A 21 9.74 -10.00 -15.32
C GLY A 21 10.13 -11.14 -16.25
N LEU A 22 9.41 -12.27 -16.22
CA LEU A 22 9.69 -13.43 -17.06
C LEU A 22 9.01 -13.29 -18.43
N PRO A 23 9.57 -13.91 -19.50
CA PRO A 23 8.88 -14.00 -20.79
C PRO A 23 7.45 -14.54 -20.67
N ILE A 24 6.55 -14.14 -21.58
CA ILE A 24 5.15 -14.59 -21.58
C ILE A 24 5.06 -16.13 -21.57
N LEU A 25 5.87 -16.80 -22.37
CA LEU A 25 5.87 -18.27 -22.50
C LEU A 25 6.63 -18.99 -21.37
N ALA A 26 7.16 -18.27 -20.38
CA ALA A 26 7.88 -18.89 -19.27
C ALA A 26 6.94 -19.74 -18.41
N ARG A 27 7.51 -20.81 -17.84
CA ARG A 27 6.83 -21.68 -16.89
C ARG A 27 6.64 -20.96 -15.56
N ARG A 28 5.44 -21.05 -14.98
CA ARG A 28 4.99 -20.35 -13.77
C ARG A 28 4.35 -21.29 -12.76
N GLY A 29 4.25 -20.79 -11.53
CA GLY A 29 3.95 -21.51 -10.31
C GLY A 29 4.95 -21.10 -9.20
N PRO A 30 4.92 -21.75 -8.03
CA PRO A 30 4.03 -22.85 -7.65
C PRO A 30 2.61 -22.38 -7.29
N ALA A 31 1.80 -23.30 -6.74
CA ALA A 31 0.53 -22.98 -6.10
C ALA A 31 0.66 -21.78 -5.14
N GLY A 32 -0.31 -20.87 -5.19
CA GLY A 32 -0.31 -19.63 -4.42
C GLY A 32 0.51 -18.50 -5.05
N SER A 33 1.13 -18.73 -6.22
CA SER A 33 1.70 -17.67 -7.04
C SER A 33 0.61 -16.85 -7.74
N SER A 34 0.89 -15.58 -7.93
CA SER A 34 0.00 -14.65 -8.62
C SER A 34 0.84 -13.67 -9.41
N VAL A 35 0.51 -13.53 -10.69
CA VAL A 35 1.20 -12.64 -11.62
C VAL A 35 0.19 -11.78 -12.34
N ARG A 36 0.64 -10.63 -12.83
CA ARG A 36 -0.17 -9.74 -13.64
C ARG A 36 0.42 -9.63 -15.03
N MET A 37 -0.43 -9.83 -16.03
CA MET A 37 -0.15 -9.48 -17.41
C MET A 37 -0.70 -8.09 -17.69
N ALA A 38 0.15 -7.15 -18.07
CA ALA A 38 -0.25 -5.84 -18.54
C ALA A 38 -0.37 -5.84 -20.07
N VAL A 39 -1.48 -5.32 -20.59
CA VAL A 39 -1.79 -5.31 -22.03
C VAL A 39 -1.88 -3.85 -22.50
N GLY A 40 -0.73 -3.17 -22.52
CA GLY A 40 -0.63 -1.73 -22.77
C GLY A 40 -1.70 -0.92 -22.01
N HIS A 41 -2.42 -0.07 -22.72
CA HIS A 41 -3.50 0.75 -22.15
C HIS A 41 -4.85 0.00 -22.05
N LEU A 42 -4.96 -1.24 -22.55
CA LEU A 42 -6.22 -1.99 -22.51
C LEU A 42 -6.55 -2.52 -21.11
N GLY A 43 -5.55 -2.69 -20.24
CA GLY A 43 -5.75 -3.08 -18.85
C GLY A 43 -4.85 -4.22 -18.38
N PHE A 44 -5.27 -4.85 -17.28
CA PHE A 44 -4.55 -5.91 -16.58
C PHE A 44 -5.33 -7.22 -16.50
N LEU A 45 -4.63 -8.32 -16.69
CA LEU A 45 -5.11 -9.67 -16.41
C LEU A 45 -4.29 -10.26 -15.25
N ASP A 46 -4.93 -10.41 -14.10
CA ASP A 46 -4.37 -11.15 -12.98
C ASP A 46 -4.56 -12.65 -13.22
N ILE A 47 -3.46 -13.40 -13.05
CA ILE A 47 -3.42 -14.86 -13.17
C ILE A 47 -2.90 -15.42 -11.85
N THR A 48 -3.77 -16.09 -11.11
CA THR A 48 -3.45 -16.66 -9.79
C THR A 48 -3.57 -18.18 -9.83
N ASP A 49 -2.54 -18.90 -9.41
CA ASP A 49 -2.57 -20.35 -9.23
C ASP A 49 -3.20 -20.67 -7.87
N THR A 50 -4.45 -21.11 -7.87
CA THR A 50 -5.21 -21.43 -6.64
C THR A 50 -5.09 -22.90 -6.23
N SER A 51 -4.12 -23.62 -6.81
CA SER A 51 -3.85 -25.03 -6.52
C SER A 51 -5.00 -25.98 -6.93
N HIS A 52 -4.93 -27.20 -6.40
CA HIS A 52 -5.93 -28.25 -6.54
C HIS A 52 -7.19 -27.95 -5.73
N GLN A 53 -8.37 -28.26 -6.28
CA GLN A 53 -9.64 -28.13 -5.56
C GLN A 53 -9.73 -29.17 -4.42
N SER A 54 -9.86 -28.71 -3.19
CA SER A 54 -10.03 -29.61 -2.04
C SER A 54 -11.25 -30.53 -2.23
N GLY A 55 -11.03 -31.85 -2.18
CA GLY A 55 -12.08 -32.87 -2.30
C GLY A 55 -12.67 -33.07 -3.70
N GLY A 56 -12.15 -32.40 -4.72
CA GLY A 56 -12.57 -32.54 -6.13
C GLY A 56 -11.71 -33.52 -6.94
N PRO A 57 -12.07 -33.79 -8.21
CA PRO A 57 -11.20 -34.50 -9.16
C PRO A 57 -9.82 -33.83 -9.27
N HIS A 58 -8.77 -34.56 -9.66
CA HIS A 58 -7.34 -34.17 -9.67
C HIS A 58 -6.94 -32.96 -10.57
N TYR A 59 -7.80 -31.97 -10.78
CA TYR A 59 -7.53 -30.79 -11.60
C TYR A 59 -6.94 -29.63 -10.80
N TRP A 60 -5.95 -28.98 -11.41
CA TRP A 60 -5.39 -27.74 -10.93
C TRP A 60 -6.22 -26.56 -11.44
N GLN A 61 -6.15 -25.44 -10.72
CA GLN A 61 -6.96 -24.27 -10.99
C GLN A 61 -6.12 -23.01 -11.19
N LEU A 62 -6.38 -22.29 -12.27
CA LEU A 62 -5.98 -20.89 -12.45
C LEU A 62 -7.20 -19.98 -12.32
N ARG A 63 -6.99 -18.80 -11.73
CA ARG A 63 -7.95 -17.70 -11.74
C ARG A 63 -7.48 -16.61 -12.69
N PHE A 64 -8.30 -16.28 -13.68
CA PHE A 64 -8.08 -15.19 -14.63
C PHE A 64 -9.06 -14.06 -14.33
N ASN A 65 -8.63 -13.01 -13.62
CA ASN A 65 -9.51 -11.96 -13.11
C ASN A 65 -10.79 -12.48 -12.40
N GLY A 66 -10.69 -13.62 -11.71
CA GLY A 66 -11.81 -14.28 -11.01
C GLY A 66 -12.42 -15.47 -11.76
N GLU A 67 -12.23 -15.56 -13.08
CA GLU A 67 -12.71 -16.70 -13.89
C GLU A 67 -11.89 -17.96 -13.64
N ILE A 68 -12.56 -19.11 -13.54
CA ILE A 68 -11.93 -20.40 -13.21
C ILE A 68 -11.51 -21.13 -14.48
N TYR A 69 -10.21 -21.39 -14.62
CA TYR A 69 -9.66 -22.24 -15.66
C TYR A 69 -9.08 -23.51 -15.05
N TRP A 70 -9.63 -24.66 -15.43
CA TRP A 70 -9.17 -25.96 -14.98
C TRP A 70 -8.10 -26.52 -15.91
N TYR A 71 -7.15 -27.27 -15.36
CA TYR A 71 -6.19 -28.01 -16.17
C TYR A 71 -5.73 -29.29 -15.46
N ASP A 72 -5.20 -30.24 -16.24
CA ASP A 72 -4.51 -31.42 -15.75
C ASP A 72 -3.07 -31.44 -16.29
N GLY A 73 -2.13 -32.00 -15.52
CA GLY A 73 -0.72 -32.00 -15.88
C GLY A 73 -0.09 -30.59 -15.93
N GLU A 74 0.41 -30.21 -17.10
CA GLU A 74 0.99 -28.88 -17.34
C GLU A 74 -0.02 -27.98 -18.06
N GLY A 75 -0.56 -27.01 -17.34
CA GLY A 75 -1.56 -26.09 -17.91
C GLY A 75 -0.98 -25.25 -19.03
N ALA A 76 -1.68 -25.16 -20.16
CA ALA A 76 -1.22 -24.50 -21.37
C ALA A 76 -2.27 -23.52 -21.96
N PRO A 77 -2.73 -22.51 -21.18
CA PRO A 77 -3.74 -21.58 -21.65
C PRO A 77 -3.25 -20.71 -22.82
N SER A 78 -4.12 -20.51 -23.80
CA SER A 78 -4.03 -19.53 -24.88
C SER A 78 -4.90 -18.33 -24.56
N ILE A 79 -4.40 -17.10 -24.72
CA ILE A 79 -5.11 -15.88 -24.33
C ILE A 79 -5.34 -15.00 -25.56
N THR A 80 -6.57 -14.58 -25.79
CA THR A 80 -6.92 -13.56 -26.79
C THR A 80 -7.48 -12.33 -26.09
N VAL A 81 -6.95 -11.15 -26.41
CA VAL A 81 -7.43 -9.86 -25.92
C VAL A 81 -7.96 -9.04 -27.09
N ARG A 82 -9.21 -8.60 -26.97
CA ARG A 82 -9.90 -7.77 -27.95
C ARG A 82 -9.61 -6.30 -27.74
N SER A 83 -9.87 -5.51 -28.77
CA SER A 83 -9.66 -4.06 -28.75
C SER A 83 -10.51 -3.30 -27.72
N ASP A 84 -11.61 -3.89 -27.25
CA ASP A 84 -12.46 -3.35 -26.19
C ASP A 84 -12.05 -3.79 -24.77
N GLY A 85 -10.91 -4.46 -24.62
CA GLY A 85 -10.41 -4.93 -23.33
C GLY A 85 -11.07 -6.21 -22.82
N ARG A 86 -11.94 -6.86 -23.61
CA ARG A 86 -12.37 -8.24 -23.29
C ARG A 86 -11.25 -9.22 -23.54
N PHE A 87 -11.10 -10.20 -22.66
CA PHE A 87 -10.20 -11.32 -22.85
C PHE A 87 -10.96 -12.65 -22.95
N GLN A 88 -10.36 -13.60 -23.65
CA GLN A 88 -10.82 -14.98 -23.72
C GLN A 88 -9.60 -15.89 -23.50
N VAL A 89 -9.73 -16.86 -22.62
CA VAL A 89 -8.74 -17.92 -22.36
C VAL A 89 -9.30 -19.23 -22.87
N THR A 90 -8.50 -19.97 -23.64
CA THR A 90 -8.83 -21.31 -24.17
C THR A 90 -7.67 -22.27 -23.97
N GLY A 91 -7.94 -23.58 -24.03
CA GLY A 91 -6.94 -24.63 -23.84
C GLY A 91 -7.41 -25.64 -22.81
N ASP A 92 -6.73 -26.80 -22.72
CA ASP A 92 -7.02 -27.83 -21.70
C ASP A 92 -8.50 -28.25 -21.60
N GLY A 93 -9.25 -28.16 -22.70
CA GLY A 93 -10.70 -28.43 -22.74
C GLY A 93 -11.59 -27.36 -22.10
N ASN A 94 -11.03 -26.19 -21.75
CA ASN A 94 -11.68 -25.08 -21.07
C ASN A 94 -11.81 -23.84 -21.97
N GLN A 95 -12.81 -23.02 -21.66
CA GLN A 95 -12.97 -21.69 -22.22
C GLN A 95 -13.58 -20.77 -21.17
N VAL A 96 -12.88 -19.67 -20.85
CA VAL A 96 -13.39 -18.61 -19.97
C VAL A 96 -13.07 -17.23 -20.55
N GLY A 97 -13.72 -16.19 -20.05
CA GLY A 97 -13.45 -14.84 -20.52
C GLY A 97 -14.22 -13.79 -19.73
N SER A 98 -13.64 -12.60 -19.64
CA SER A 98 -14.23 -11.46 -18.95
C SER A 98 -13.57 -10.18 -19.48
N HIS A 99 -13.47 -9.13 -18.66
CA HIS A 99 -12.78 -7.89 -18.98
C HIS A 99 -11.44 -7.80 -18.25
N LEU A 100 -10.47 -7.14 -18.88
CA LEU A 100 -9.27 -6.69 -18.21
C LEU A 100 -9.66 -5.70 -17.11
N LYS A 101 -8.91 -5.71 -16.00
CA LYS A 101 -9.00 -4.66 -14.98
C LYS A 101 -8.47 -3.37 -15.60
N SER A 102 -9.17 -2.27 -15.36
CA SER A 102 -8.75 -0.97 -15.89
C SER A 102 -7.38 -0.56 -15.36
N VAL A 103 -6.60 0.14 -16.19
CA VAL A 103 -5.41 0.85 -15.74
C VAL A 103 -5.87 2.01 -14.83
N PRO A 104 -5.35 2.16 -13.61
CA PRO A 104 -5.65 3.29 -12.75
C PRO A 104 -5.33 4.61 -13.45
N ASP A 105 -6.22 5.59 -13.28
CA ASP A 105 -5.97 6.94 -13.79
C ASP A 105 -4.89 7.63 -12.95
N VAL A 106 -3.99 8.34 -13.62
CA VAL A 106 -2.89 9.06 -13.00
C VAL A 106 -2.86 10.47 -13.58
N SER A 107 -3.21 11.43 -12.74
CA SER A 107 -3.23 12.85 -13.11
C SER A 107 -1.81 13.34 -13.47
N PRO A 108 -1.60 13.92 -14.67
CA PRO A 108 -0.32 14.53 -15.01
C PRO A 108 0.07 15.65 -14.04
N ARG A 109 -0.91 16.39 -13.50
CA ARG A 109 -0.68 17.43 -12.49
C ARG A 109 -0.10 16.86 -11.20
N ASP A 110 -0.60 15.72 -10.75
CA ASP A 110 -0.08 15.06 -9.54
C ASP A 110 1.35 14.57 -9.77
N VAL A 111 1.64 14.02 -10.96
CA VAL A 111 2.99 13.62 -11.37
C VAL A 111 3.95 14.80 -11.41
N ASP A 112 3.50 15.97 -11.90
CA ASP A 112 4.34 17.16 -11.98
C ASP A 112 4.71 17.71 -10.58
N LEU A 113 3.80 17.63 -9.61
CA LEU A 113 4.11 17.97 -8.21
C LEU A 113 5.18 17.05 -7.62
N ILE A 114 5.09 15.74 -7.86
CA ILE A 114 6.11 14.77 -7.42
C ILE A 114 7.46 15.05 -8.09
N ARG A 115 7.46 15.39 -9.39
CA ARG A 115 8.69 15.77 -10.12
C ARG A 115 9.31 17.06 -9.58
N GLU A 116 8.51 18.02 -9.13
CA GLU A 116 9.02 19.24 -8.48
C GLU A 116 9.78 18.89 -7.19
N MET A 117 9.21 18.01 -6.36
CA MET A 117 9.87 17.52 -5.14
C MET A 117 11.19 16.83 -5.44
N GLU A 118 11.23 16.01 -6.49
CA GLU A 118 12.45 15.35 -6.94
C GLU A 118 13.50 16.35 -7.44
N ALA A 119 13.11 17.32 -8.26
CA ALA A 119 14.01 18.35 -8.77
C ALA A 119 14.65 19.18 -7.64
N ARG A 120 13.89 19.41 -6.56
CA ARG A 120 14.35 20.08 -5.33
C ARG A 120 15.11 19.16 -4.37
N ARG A 121 15.29 17.88 -4.74
CA ARG A 121 15.95 16.84 -3.94
C ARG A 121 15.30 16.66 -2.55
N LEU A 122 13.99 16.83 -2.50
CA LEU A 122 13.16 16.57 -1.31
C LEU A 122 12.74 15.10 -1.25
N ILE A 123 12.70 14.45 -2.42
CA ILE A 123 12.46 13.03 -2.63
C ILE A 123 13.39 12.50 -3.75
N PRO A 124 13.72 11.20 -3.79
CA PRO A 124 13.56 10.28 -2.67
C PRO A 124 14.38 10.74 -1.45
N TYR A 125 14.11 10.22 -0.25
CA TYR A 125 14.89 10.58 0.93
C TYR A 125 16.40 10.32 0.74
N GLN A 126 17.23 11.34 0.96
CA GLN A 126 18.64 11.32 0.56
C GLN A 126 19.57 10.61 1.57
N SER A 127 19.17 10.52 2.84
CA SER A 127 19.97 9.94 3.93
C SER A 127 19.61 8.48 4.21
N VAL A 128 19.71 7.61 3.20
CA VAL A 128 19.53 6.18 3.39
C VAL A 128 20.71 5.59 4.18
N THR A 129 20.45 4.76 5.19
CA THR A 129 21.48 4.19 6.08
C THR A 129 21.47 2.66 6.07
N GLY A 130 22.65 2.06 6.27
CA GLY A 130 22.84 0.63 6.59
C GLY A 130 22.15 -0.35 5.64
N ASN A 131 20.96 -0.81 6.03
CA ASN A 131 20.17 -1.86 5.36
C ASN A 131 19.14 -1.34 4.34
N GLN A 132 19.26 -0.06 3.95
CA GLN A 132 18.39 0.57 2.96
C GLN A 132 19.05 0.57 1.58
N ARG A 133 18.29 0.22 0.53
CA ARG A 133 18.72 0.34 -0.87
C ARG A 133 18.37 1.72 -1.41
N PRO A 134 19.20 2.32 -2.27
CA PRO A 134 18.87 3.57 -2.95
C PRO A 134 17.79 3.36 -4.02
N PHE A 135 17.08 4.43 -4.40
CA PHE A 135 16.05 4.36 -5.45
C PHE A 135 16.58 3.82 -6.79
N SER A 136 17.84 4.10 -7.14
CA SER A 136 18.47 3.57 -8.37
C SER A 136 18.51 2.05 -8.44
N ALA A 137 18.45 1.35 -7.30
CA ALA A 137 18.35 -0.12 -7.26
C ALA A 137 16.93 -0.63 -7.56
N VAL A 138 15.92 0.22 -7.39
CA VAL A 138 14.49 -0.09 -7.56
C VAL A 138 13.98 0.42 -8.92
N GLU A 139 14.59 1.47 -9.46
CA GLU A 139 14.22 2.08 -10.74
C GLU A 139 14.06 1.08 -11.91
N PRO A 140 14.90 0.04 -12.08
CA PRO A 140 14.69 -0.97 -13.12
C PRO A 140 13.35 -1.72 -13.01
N LEU A 141 12.79 -1.84 -11.79
CA LEU A 141 11.50 -2.48 -11.54
C LEU A 141 10.31 -1.62 -12.01
N ALA A 142 10.52 -0.33 -12.27
CA ALA A 142 9.47 0.55 -12.77
C ALA A 142 8.90 0.05 -14.10
N LYS A 143 9.78 -0.37 -15.04
CA LYS A 143 9.33 -0.94 -16.32
C LYS A 143 8.64 -2.29 -16.12
N GLN A 144 9.10 -3.09 -15.17
CA GLN A 144 8.53 -4.42 -14.90
C GLN A 144 7.09 -4.32 -14.37
N TYR A 145 6.82 -3.47 -13.38
CA TYR A 145 5.49 -3.36 -12.77
C TYR A 145 4.57 -2.37 -13.48
N PHE A 146 5.13 -1.31 -14.08
CA PHE A 146 4.37 -0.16 -14.57
C PHE A 146 4.68 0.21 -16.02
N GLY A 147 5.33 -0.67 -16.79
CA GLY A 147 5.77 -0.38 -18.16
C GLY A 147 4.65 0.01 -19.15
N SER A 148 3.40 -0.31 -18.84
CA SER A 148 2.24 0.14 -19.61
C SER A 148 1.86 1.62 -19.39
N SER A 149 2.39 2.24 -18.34
CA SER A 149 2.14 3.64 -17.98
C SER A 149 3.27 4.55 -18.45
N LEU A 150 2.92 5.72 -18.99
CA LEU A 150 3.88 6.80 -19.28
C LEU A 150 4.54 7.37 -18.02
N PHE A 151 4.01 7.04 -16.83
CA PHE A 151 4.50 7.51 -15.53
C PHE A 151 5.18 6.41 -14.72
N ALA A 152 5.62 5.32 -15.37
CA ALA A 152 6.19 4.13 -14.72
C ALA A 152 7.20 4.44 -13.60
N ARG A 153 8.15 5.34 -13.87
CA ARG A 153 9.19 5.75 -12.91
C ARG A 153 8.60 6.47 -11.70
N THR A 154 7.66 7.40 -11.91
CA THR A 154 7.00 8.14 -10.84
C THR A 154 6.15 7.22 -9.97
N LEU A 155 5.47 6.23 -10.56
CA LEU A 155 4.72 5.21 -9.82
C LEU A 155 5.66 4.39 -8.92
N ALA A 156 6.79 3.93 -9.44
CA ALA A 156 7.80 3.23 -8.63
C ALA A 156 8.39 4.12 -7.52
N LEU A 157 8.70 5.38 -7.83
CA LEU A 157 9.20 6.36 -6.86
C LEU A 157 8.19 6.60 -5.74
N SER A 158 6.90 6.70 -6.05
CA SER A 158 5.86 6.95 -5.03
C SER A 158 5.78 5.83 -3.98
N ILE A 159 5.91 4.57 -4.41
CA ILE A 159 5.96 3.41 -3.49
C ILE A 159 7.29 3.41 -2.71
N TYR A 160 8.41 3.62 -3.39
CA TYR A 160 9.71 3.65 -2.74
C TYR A 160 9.78 4.74 -1.67
N ASP A 161 9.39 5.97 -1.99
CA ASP A 161 9.55 7.08 -1.07
C ASP A 161 8.59 6.98 0.12
N TRP A 162 7.36 6.47 -0.09
CA TRP A 162 6.44 6.10 1.00
C TRP A 162 7.14 5.26 2.07
N THR A 163 7.99 4.30 1.68
CA THR A 163 8.72 3.46 2.64
C THR A 163 9.92 4.14 3.31
N THR A 164 10.18 5.42 3.01
CA THR A 164 11.29 6.22 3.55
C THR A 164 10.78 7.36 4.45
N ALA A 165 11.01 8.64 4.12
CA ALA A 165 10.48 9.77 4.88
C ALA A 165 9.00 10.05 4.60
N ASP A 166 8.45 9.58 3.47
CA ASP A 166 7.06 9.87 3.14
C ASP A 166 6.04 9.15 4.01
N PHE A 167 6.34 7.99 4.62
CA PHE A 167 5.38 7.45 5.60
C PHE A 167 5.14 8.46 6.70
N PHE A 168 6.21 9.09 7.22
CA PHE A 168 6.09 10.08 8.27
C PHE A 168 5.33 11.32 7.79
N ARG A 169 5.70 11.87 6.62
CA ARG A 169 5.03 13.06 6.06
C ARG A 169 3.55 12.82 5.83
N LEU A 170 3.21 11.74 5.13
CA LEU A 170 1.85 11.43 4.73
C LEU A 170 1.01 11.10 5.97
N ASP A 171 1.52 10.29 6.90
CA ASP A 171 0.80 9.93 8.12
C ASP A 171 0.47 11.15 8.99
N ILE A 172 1.44 11.99 9.37
CA ILE A 172 1.14 13.14 10.25
C ILE A 172 0.17 14.13 9.59
N PHE A 173 0.30 14.35 8.29
CA PHE A 173 -0.55 15.32 7.58
C PHE A 173 -1.93 14.74 7.24
N HIS A 174 -2.10 13.42 7.15
CA HIS A 174 -3.41 12.81 6.90
C HIS A 174 -4.16 12.52 8.20
N PHE A 175 -3.46 12.03 9.23
CA PHE A 175 -4.05 11.72 10.53
C PHE A 175 -4.65 12.94 11.20
N TYR A 176 -3.93 14.04 11.18
CA TYR A 176 -4.32 15.28 11.82
C TYR A 176 -5.21 16.17 10.96
N ARG A 177 -5.86 15.62 9.93
CA ARG A 177 -6.92 16.32 9.18
C ARG A 177 -8.31 16.07 9.75
N TYR A 178 -9.07 17.15 9.82
CA TYR A 178 -10.51 17.17 10.09
C TYR A 178 -11.27 16.84 8.80
N THR A 179 -11.24 15.58 8.38
CA THR A 179 -11.74 15.13 7.07
C THR A 179 -13.24 15.34 6.84
N ALA A 180 -14.03 15.60 7.89
CA ALA A 180 -15.46 15.89 7.76
C ALA A 180 -15.76 17.40 7.68
N LEU A 181 -14.75 18.28 7.86
CA LEU A 181 -14.90 19.73 7.72
C LEU A 181 -14.63 20.18 6.27
N PRO A 182 -15.32 21.23 5.78
CA PRO A 182 -15.06 21.78 4.45
C PRO A 182 -13.59 22.19 4.28
N GLY A 183 -12.97 21.77 3.17
CA GLY A 183 -11.57 22.04 2.88
C GLY A 183 -10.57 21.17 3.65
N SER A 184 -11.04 20.25 4.49
CA SER A 184 -10.24 19.28 5.24
C SER A 184 -9.03 19.92 5.97
N PRO A 185 -9.24 20.94 6.81
CA PRO A 185 -8.15 21.60 7.52
C PRO A 185 -7.37 20.59 8.38
N ALA A 186 -6.13 20.95 8.69
CA ALA A 186 -5.25 20.16 9.54
C ALA A 186 -5.09 20.81 10.93
N SER A 187 -4.83 19.98 11.94
CA SER A 187 -4.48 20.41 13.30
C SER A 187 -3.02 20.86 13.33
N ASP A 188 -2.81 22.18 13.27
CA ASP A 188 -1.48 22.78 13.16
C ASP A 188 -0.61 22.47 14.38
N ASP A 189 -1.18 22.57 15.58
CA ASP A 189 -0.48 22.28 16.84
C ASP A 189 -0.03 20.82 16.92
N ASP A 190 -0.88 19.88 16.51
CA ASP A 190 -0.53 18.45 16.51
C ASP A 190 0.56 18.14 15.49
N ILE A 191 0.52 18.74 14.30
CA ILE A 191 1.56 18.56 13.28
C ILE A 191 2.89 19.17 13.74
N ILE A 192 2.88 20.40 14.27
CA ILE A 192 4.08 21.06 14.79
C ILE A 192 4.68 20.24 15.94
N LYS A 193 3.84 19.76 16.86
CA LYS A 193 4.26 18.88 17.96
C LYS A 193 4.83 17.56 17.43
N ALA A 194 4.17 16.95 16.45
CA ALA A 194 4.59 15.69 15.84
C ALA A 194 5.97 15.80 15.19
N ILE A 195 6.21 16.85 14.41
CA ILE A 195 7.52 17.10 13.81
C ILE A 195 8.53 17.39 14.92
N SER A 196 8.23 18.27 15.88
CA SER A 196 9.21 18.68 16.91
C SER A 196 9.61 17.60 17.92
N THR A 197 8.81 16.53 18.05
CA THR A 197 9.03 15.48 19.06
C THR A 197 9.38 14.12 18.47
N THR A 198 9.38 13.93 17.15
CA THR A 198 9.72 12.62 16.56
C THR A 198 11.14 12.21 16.92
N SER A 199 11.25 10.99 17.46
CA SER A 199 12.51 10.36 17.89
C SER A 199 12.88 9.15 17.03
N TRP A 200 12.18 8.91 15.92
CA TRP A 200 12.42 7.76 15.05
C TRP A 200 13.57 8.04 14.09
N ALA A 201 14.77 7.55 14.40
CA ALA A 201 15.93 7.74 13.54
C ALA A 201 15.71 7.12 12.13
N PRO A 202 16.09 7.80 11.04
CA PRO A 202 16.77 9.10 10.99
C PRO A 202 15.83 10.33 10.99
N TYR A 203 14.52 10.14 11.05
CA TYR A 203 13.48 11.18 10.97
C TYR A 203 13.32 11.92 12.32
N THR A 204 14.30 12.78 12.62
CA THR A 204 14.31 13.61 13.83
C THR A 204 14.56 15.08 13.48
N PRO A 205 14.07 16.05 14.26
CA PRO A 205 14.29 17.48 14.00
C PRO A 205 15.74 17.92 13.95
N ALA A 206 16.64 17.15 14.57
CA ALA A 206 18.08 17.36 14.53
C ALA A 206 18.67 17.06 13.14
N ASP A 207 18.03 16.19 12.36
CA ASP A 207 18.51 15.75 11.07
C ASP A 207 18.16 16.78 9.98
N LYS A 208 19.19 17.35 9.37
CA LYS A 208 19.04 18.40 8.35
C LYS A 208 18.39 17.89 7.07
N VAL A 209 18.57 16.61 6.73
CA VAL A 209 17.99 16.01 5.52
C VAL A 209 16.51 15.74 5.74
N PHE A 210 16.12 15.31 6.94
CA PHE A 210 14.74 15.22 7.36
C PHE A 210 14.05 16.58 7.32
N MET A 211 14.62 17.61 7.96
CA MET A 211 14.04 18.95 7.93
C MET A 211 13.93 19.49 6.50
N HIS A 212 14.97 19.31 5.67
CA HIS A 212 14.92 19.67 4.26
C HIS A 212 13.78 18.93 3.54
N SER A 213 13.60 17.63 3.78
CA SER A 213 12.51 16.84 3.17
C SER A 213 11.10 17.33 3.57
N MET A 214 10.97 18.04 4.69
CA MET A 214 9.75 18.74 5.14
C MET A 214 9.58 20.14 4.52
N MET A 215 10.47 20.53 3.59
CA MET A 215 10.63 21.91 3.08
C MET A 215 11.06 22.93 4.14
N MET A 216 11.68 22.48 5.23
CA MET A 216 12.13 23.35 6.33
C MET A 216 13.65 23.48 6.36
N ASP A 217 14.13 24.64 6.76
CA ASP A 217 15.53 24.85 7.11
C ASP A 217 15.85 24.14 8.45
N PRO A 218 17.10 23.69 8.65
CA PRO A 218 17.55 23.14 9.93
C PRO A 218 17.29 24.07 11.12
N ILE A 219 16.85 23.48 12.24
CA ILE A 219 16.55 24.20 13.48
C ILE A 219 17.42 23.64 14.61
N SER A 220 17.79 24.48 15.56
CA SER A 220 18.44 24.08 16.82
C SER A 220 17.41 23.97 17.94
N GLU A 221 17.71 23.21 18.99
CA GLU A 221 16.82 23.16 20.16
C GLU A 221 16.59 24.56 20.79
N PRO A 222 15.37 24.83 21.30
CA PRO A 222 14.18 23.95 21.29
C PRO A 222 13.48 23.93 19.92
N TYR A 223 13.26 22.72 19.36
CA TYR A 223 12.78 22.56 17.98
C TYR A 223 11.39 23.14 17.71
N GLN A 224 10.50 23.12 18.70
CA GLN A 224 9.10 23.50 18.54
C GLN A 224 8.92 24.94 18.06
N GLU A 225 9.66 25.90 18.62
CA GLU A 225 9.55 27.31 18.24
C GLU A 225 10.01 27.55 16.80
N GLY A 226 11.12 26.92 16.40
CA GLY A 226 11.63 27.02 15.03
C GLY A 226 10.68 26.37 14.01
N ILE A 227 10.10 25.22 14.36
CA ILE A 227 9.13 24.53 13.48
C ILE A 227 7.86 25.37 13.34
N ALA A 228 7.34 25.90 14.45
CA ALA A 228 6.16 26.78 14.44
C ALA A 228 6.38 28.03 13.58
N ALA A 229 7.59 28.60 13.56
CA ALA A 229 7.92 29.75 12.74
C ALA A 229 7.95 29.44 11.23
N GLN A 230 8.34 28.22 10.83
CA GLN A 230 8.44 27.82 9.42
C GLN A 230 7.16 27.19 8.88
N TYR A 231 6.37 26.53 9.74
CA TYR A 231 5.21 25.73 9.36
C TYR A 231 4.18 26.45 8.46
N PRO A 232 3.79 27.72 8.70
CA PRO A 232 2.83 28.42 7.84
C PRO A 232 3.26 28.52 6.38
N ASN A 233 4.57 28.56 6.11
CA ASN A 233 5.11 28.69 4.75
C ASN A 233 5.13 27.36 3.98
N ILE A 234 5.15 26.22 4.69
CA ILE A 234 5.27 24.89 4.09
C ILE A 234 3.95 24.12 4.09
N LYS A 235 3.00 24.46 4.98
CA LYS A 235 1.74 23.73 5.19
C LYS A 235 1.01 23.43 3.89
N GLN A 236 0.68 24.46 3.11
CA GLN A 236 -0.13 24.31 1.90
C GLN A 236 0.61 23.58 0.77
N PRO A 237 1.87 23.94 0.42
CA PRO A 237 2.65 23.18 -0.55
C PRO A 237 2.80 21.69 -0.17
N LEU A 238 3.04 21.40 1.11
CA LEU A 238 3.25 20.04 1.57
C LEU A 238 1.94 19.22 1.56
N ILE A 239 0.80 19.80 1.96
CA ILE A 239 -0.52 19.18 1.81
C ILE A 239 -0.81 18.84 0.35
N GLN A 240 -0.58 19.78 -0.58
CA GLN A 240 -0.82 19.55 -2.01
C GLN A 240 0.05 18.43 -2.57
N TYR A 241 1.32 18.39 -2.17
CA TYR A 241 2.23 17.29 -2.54
C TYR A 241 1.74 15.95 -1.99
N LEU A 242 1.39 15.88 -0.70
CA LEU A 242 1.02 14.61 -0.06
C LEU A 242 -0.31 14.06 -0.59
N ASP A 243 -1.25 14.93 -0.95
CA ASP A 243 -2.48 14.54 -1.63
C ASP A 243 -2.20 13.93 -3.01
N ALA A 244 -1.29 14.55 -3.77
CA ALA A 244 -0.84 14.02 -5.06
C ALA A 244 -0.11 12.68 -4.88
N LEU A 245 0.79 12.59 -3.90
CA LEU A 245 1.52 11.37 -3.57
C LEU A 245 0.57 10.25 -3.18
N GLY A 246 -0.44 10.50 -2.33
CA GLY A 246 -1.42 9.49 -1.90
C GLY A 246 -2.20 8.91 -3.08
N ARG A 247 -2.66 9.76 -4.00
CA ARG A 247 -3.35 9.32 -5.23
C ARG A 247 -2.43 8.51 -6.15
N VAL A 248 -1.21 8.98 -6.40
CA VAL A 248 -0.24 8.30 -7.27
C VAL A 248 0.22 6.96 -6.66
N THR A 249 0.44 6.92 -5.35
CA THR A 249 0.79 5.71 -4.60
C THR A 249 -0.34 4.69 -4.65
N THR A 250 -1.59 5.13 -4.48
CA THR A 250 -2.77 4.28 -4.63
C THR A 250 -2.87 3.69 -6.03
N ALA A 251 -2.70 4.51 -7.08
CA ALA A 251 -2.69 4.05 -8.46
C ALA A 251 -1.55 3.05 -8.73
N ALA A 252 -0.36 3.26 -8.14
CA ALA A 252 0.75 2.34 -8.23
C ALA A 252 0.42 0.99 -7.58
N MET A 253 -0.10 0.99 -6.34
CA MET A 253 -0.52 -0.23 -5.63
C MET A 253 -1.66 -0.97 -6.35
N GLN A 254 -2.60 -0.25 -6.95
CA GLN A 254 -3.65 -0.84 -7.78
C GLN A 254 -3.09 -1.49 -9.05
N SER A 255 -1.97 -1.00 -9.57
CA SER A 255 -1.28 -1.54 -10.75
C SER A 255 -0.40 -2.75 -10.46
N MET A 256 -0.08 -3.04 -9.20
CA MET A 256 0.71 -4.21 -8.79
C MET A 256 -0.10 -5.53 -8.82
N PRO A 257 0.58 -6.69 -9.01
CA PRO A 257 -0.09 -7.99 -8.91
C PRO A 257 -0.70 -8.21 -7.53
N ARG A 258 -1.81 -8.97 -7.49
CA ARG A 258 -2.46 -9.33 -6.23
C ARG A 258 -1.74 -10.48 -5.54
N THR A 259 -1.85 -10.55 -4.22
CA THR A 259 -1.30 -11.64 -3.42
C THR A 259 -2.35 -12.73 -3.25
N SER A 260 -1.99 -14.00 -3.48
CA SER A 260 -2.91 -15.11 -3.22
C SER A 260 -3.14 -15.32 -1.73
N VAL A 261 -4.39 -15.59 -1.34
CA VAL A 261 -4.71 -15.97 0.06
C VAL A 261 -4.14 -17.33 0.42
N LEU A 262 -3.88 -18.20 -0.57
CA LEU A 262 -3.28 -19.51 -0.36
C LEU A 262 -1.84 -19.39 0.14
N SER A 263 -1.07 -18.44 -0.42
CA SER A 263 0.31 -18.21 0.00
C SER A 263 0.39 -17.33 1.25
N LYS A 264 -0.56 -16.41 1.43
CA LYS A 264 -0.64 -15.48 2.56
C LYS A 264 -2.07 -15.41 3.10
N PRO A 265 -2.46 -16.30 4.03
CA PRO A 265 -3.84 -16.34 4.54
C PRO A 265 -4.15 -15.27 5.59
N GLU A 266 -3.14 -14.63 6.17
CA GLU A 266 -3.26 -13.61 7.20
C GLU A 266 -2.06 -12.65 7.08
N LEU A 267 -2.28 -11.38 7.42
CA LEU A 267 -1.24 -10.34 7.48
C LEU A 267 -1.27 -9.65 8.85
N TYR A 268 -0.14 -9.05 9.22
CA TYR A 268 0.10 -8.47 10.54
C TYR A 268 0.69 -7.06 10.42
N SER A 269 0.19 -6.12 11.21
CA SER A 269 0.80 -4.79 11.34
C SER A 269 1.11 -4.50 12.80
N GLY A 270 2.36 -4.17 13.10
CA GLY A 270 2.74 -3.56 14.37
C GLY A 270 2.67 -2.05 14.21
N GLN A 271 1.82 -1.39 15.00
CA GLN A 271 1.72 0.07 14.94
C GLN A 271 2.99 0.68 15.49
N VAL A 272 3.64 1.55 14.71
CA VAL A 272 5.00 1.99 14.99
C VAL A 272 5.06 2.84 16.26
N ASP A 273 6.04 2.57 17.12
CA ASP A 273 6.32 3.38 18.32
C ASP A 273 7.10 4.64 17.97
N VAL A 274 6.45 5.55 17.24
CA VAL A 274 6.91 6.93 17.10
C VAL A 274 6.23 7.76 18.17
N SER A 275 6.97 8.65 18.85
CA SER A 275 6.47 9.49 19.95
C SER A 275 5.21 10.30 19.61
N ASN A 276 4.94 10.53 18.32
CA ASN A 276 3.75 11.20 17.77
C ASN A 276 2.71 10.25 17.15
N LEU A 277 2.99 8.95 17.06
CA LEU A 277 2.10 7.88 16.58
C LEU A 277 1.83 6.83 17.68
N GLY A 278 1.87 7.28 18.94
CA GLY A 278 1.61 6.42 20.10
C GLY A 278 0.20 5.79 20.07
N PRO A 279 -0.17 5.02 21.11
CA PRO A 279 -1.43 4.26 21.12
C PRO A 279 -2.70 5.08 20.83
N GLU A 280 -2.68 6.40 21.07
CA GLU A 280 -3.78 7.32 20.80
C GLU A 280 -3.90 7.72 19.33
N ALA A 281 -2.83 7.56 18.54
CA ALA A 281 -2.82 7.91 17.13
C ALA A 281 -3.55 6.88 16.25
N LEU A 282 -3.67 5.62 16.68
CA LEU A 282 -4.35 4.59 15.89
C LEU A 282 -5.74 5.05 15.44
N ALA A 283 -6.50 5.69 16.32
CA ALA A 283 -7.84 6.15 15.98
C ALA A 283 -7.83 7.11 14.78
N THR A 284 -6.83 7.98 14.69
CA THR A 284 -6.70 8.99 13.65
C THR A 284 -6.41 8.42 12.26
N TYR A 285 -6.00 7.15 12.15
CA TYR A 285 -5.87 6.43 10.88
C TYR A 285 -7.20 6.27 10.14
N PHE A 286 -8.35 6.43 10.82
CA PHE A 286 -9.64 6.03 10.26
C PHE A 286 -10.58 7.20 9.97
N LEU A 287 -11.32 7.13 8.87
CA LEU A 287 -12.33 8.13 8.47
C LEU A 287 -13.52 8.20 9.43
N GLN A 288 -13.78 7.13 10.19
CA GLN A 288 -14.86 7.04 11.18
C GLN A 288 -14.47 7.64 12.54
N TYR A 289 -13.22 8.09 12.72
CA TYR A 289 -12.79 8.77 13.94
C TYR A 289 -13.64 10.02 14.21
N PRO A 290 -14.32 10.12 15.37
CA PRO A 290 -15.23 11.24 15.66
C PRO A 290 -14.58 12.62 15.59
N GLY A 291 -13.29 12.74 15.94
CA GLY A 291 -12.56 14.02 15.87
C GLY A 291 -12.40 14.57 14.45
N ASN A 292 -12.69 13.79 13.41
CA ASN A 292 -12.76 14.30 12.03
C ASN A 292 -13.79 15.42 11.85
N ASN A 293 -14.79 15.49 12.73
CA ASN A 293 -15.84 16.51 12.74
C ASN A 293 -15.41 17.82 13.43
N GLY A 294 -14.18 17.89 13.94
CA GLY A 294 -13.65 19.07 14.62
C GLY A 294 -14.23 19.27 16.03
N PRO A 295 -14.28 20.53 16.52
CA PRO A 295 -13.94 21.76 15.79
C PRO A 295 -12.45 21.85 15.42
N GLU A 296 -12.13 22.64 14.39
CA GLU A 296 -10.75 22.93 14.00
C GLU A 296 -9.94 23.47 15.19
N GLY A 297 -8.73 22.97 15.37
CA GLY A 297 -7.86 23.27 16.52
C GLY A 297 -8.04 22.35 17.73
N SER A 298 -8.97 21.39 17.69
CA SER A 298 -9.10 20.37 18.75
C SER A 298 -7.99 19.32 18.63
N PRO A 299 -7.30 18.96 19.72
CA PRO A 299 -6.29 17.91 19.68
C PRO A 299 -6.82 16.62 19.06
N MET A 300 -6.04 16.05 18.15
CA MET A 300 -6.36 14.82 17.44
C MET A 300 -5.71 13.62 18.13
N GLY A 301 -6.50 12.59 18.40
CA GLY A 301 -6.05 11.39 19.10
C GLY A 301 -7.17 10.84 19.99
N MET A 302 -7.20 9.53 20.17
CA MET A 302 -8.14 8.87 21.06
C MET A 302 -7.53 7.57 21.58
N PRO A 303 -7.55 7.32 22.90
CA PRO A 303 -7.06 6.07 23.46
C PRO A 303 -7.68 4.85 22.78
N VAL A 304 -6.87 3.82 22.52
CA VAL A 304 -7.31 2.63 21.78
C VAL A 304 -8.52 1.96 22.42
N GLU A 305 -8.61 1.91 23.74
CA GLU A 305 -9.78 1.36 24.45
C GLU A 305 -11.06 2.14 24.16
N GLN A 306 -10.98 3.47 24.03
CA GLN A 306 -12.14 4.30 23.67
C GLN A 306 -12.54 4.09 22.22
N ALA A 307 -11.56 3.96 21.32
CA ALA A 307 -11.82 3.66 19.91
C ALA A 307 -12.52 2.30 19.76
N LEU A 308 -12.02 1.26 20.44
CA LEU A 308 -12.57 -0.11 20.44
C LEU A 308 -13.94 -0.22 21.12
N ALA A 309 -14.23 0.62 22.12
CA ALA A 309 -15.57 0.72 22.71
C ALA A 309 -16.54 1.59 21.88
N GLY A 310 -16.02 2.34 20.91
CA GLY A 310 -16.76 3.29 20.08
C GLY A 310 -16.82 2.87 18.62
N PHE A 311 -16.19 3.67 17.75
CA PHE A 311 -16.32 3.49 16.30
C PHE A 311 -15.62 2.22 15.77
N MET A 312 -14.64 1.67 16.50
CA MET A 312 -13.95 0.41 16.16
C MET A 312 -14.51 -0.80 16.92
N GLN A 313 -15.75 -0.76 17.42
CA GLN A 313 -16.36 -1.94 18.04
C GLN A 313 -16.56 -3.10 17.03
N PRO A 314 -16.57 -4.37 17.50
CA PRO A 314 -16.87 -5.52 16.64
C PRO A 314 -18.13 -5.32 15.80
N GLY A 315 -18.03 -5.62 14.50
CA GLY A 315 -19.08 -5.42 13.50
C GLY A 315 -19.00 -4.08 12.75
N SER A 316 -18.24 -3.10 13.24
CA SER A 316 -18.01 -1.84 12.53
C SER A 316 -17.18 -2.04 11.27
N VAL A 317 -17.40 -1.17 10.28
CA VAL A 317 -16.52 -1.00 9.11
C VAL A 317 -15.76 0.31 9.27
N ILE A 318 -14.43 0.22 9.14
CA ILE A 318 -13.50 1.35 9.24
C ILE A 318 -12.70 1.48 7.93
N ASN A 319 -12.45 2.71 7.51
CA ASN A 319 -11.73 3.03 6.29
C ASN A 319 -10.48 3.84 6.61
N LEU A 320 -9.36 3.51 5.95
CA LEU A 320 -8.13 4.26 6.14
C LEU A 320 -8.19 5.68 5.56
N LYS A 321 -7.64 6.65 6.31
CA LYS A 321 -7.30 7.99 5.82
C LYS A 321 -5.94 8.07 5.13
N SER A 322 -5.09 7.08 5.38
CA SER A 322 -3.70 7.02 4.94
C SER A 322 -3.41 5.63 4.42
N VAL A 323 -2.16 5.41 4.07
CA VAL A 323 -1.63 4.10 3.72
C VAL A 323 -1.29 3.34 5.02
N MET A 324 -1.48 2.02 5.05
CA MET A 324 -1.10 1.18 6.20
C MET A 324 -0.28 -0.03 5.75
N SER A 325 0.89 -0.20 6.38
CA SER A 325 1.82 -1.29 6.09
C SER A 325 1.63 -2.49 7.02
N PHE A 326 1.82 -3.66 6.45
CA PHE A 326 1.71 -4.99 7.05
C PHE A 326 2.91 -5.86 6.62
N THR A 327 3.15 -6.92 7.37
CA THR A 327 4.07 -8.03 7.09
C THR A 327 3.28 -9.34 7.13
N ASP A 328 3.89 -10.44 6.73
CA ASP A 328 3.32 -11.79 6.84
C ASP A 328 3.79 -12.55 8.11
N SER A 329 4.56 -11.87 8.97
CA SER A 329 5.10 -12.45 10.21
C SER A 329 4.63 -11.69 11.45
N LEU A 330 4.04 -12.40 12.41
CA LEU A 330 3.68 -11.85 13.72
C LEU A 330 4.94 -11.39 14.49
N GLU A 331 6.07 -12.07 14.32
CA GLU A 331 7.33 -11.70 14.96
C GLU A 331 7.83 -10.35 14.44
N ASP A 332 7.82 -10.17 13.11
CA ASP A 332 8.20 -8.90 12.51
C ASP A 332 7.24 -7.78 12.93
N ALA A 333 5.93 -8.03 12.98
CA ALA A 333 4.97 -7.05 13.47
C ALA A 333 5.24 -6.65 14.94
N ARG A 334 5.58 -7.60 15.81
CA ARG A 334 5.92 -7.33 17.21
C ARG A 334 7.16 -6.46 17.37
N ARG A 335 8.14 -6.58 16.47
CA ARG A 335 9.38 -5.80 16.48
C ARG A 335 9.14 -4.29 16.36
N TYR A 336 8.15 -3.89 15.58
CA TYR A 336 7.84 -2.47 15.32
C TYR A 336 6.71 -1.93 16.20
N SER A 337 5.96 -2.82 16.88
CA SER A 337 4.75 -2.46 17.62
C SER A 337 5.03 -1.56 18.84
N ASN A 338 4.15 -0.58 19.05
CA ASN A 338 4.00 0.29 20.22
C ASN A 338 3.10 -0.32 21.32
N GLY A 339 2.76 -1.60 21.20
CA GLY A 339 1.77 -2.28 22.05
C GLY A 339 0.45 -2.56 21.33
N ILE A 340 0.29 -2.14 20.07
CA ILE A 340 -0.86 -2.49 19.23
C ILE A 340 -0.40 -3.40 18.08
N ILE A 341 -1.15 -4.48 17.86
CA ILE A 341 -0.99 -5.39 16.71
C ILE A 341 -2.33 -5.47 15.99
N VAL A 342 -2.32 -5.25 14.68
CA VAL A 342 -3.47 -5.49 13.81
C VAL A 342 -3.25 -6.80 13.08
N ARG A 343 -4.18 -7.74 13.22
CA ARG A 343 -4.23 -8.99 12.45
C ARG A 343 -5.36 -8.89 11.47
N ILE A 344 -5.08 -9.07 10.19
CA ILE A 344 -6.09 -8.95 9.14
C ILE A 344 -6.21 -10.24 8.35
N LYS A 345 -7.45 -10.62 8.04
CA LYS A 345 -7.81 -11.68 7.09
C LYS A 345 -8.31 -11.11 5.77
N PRO A 346 -8.14 -11.84 4.65
CA PRO A 346 -8.67 -11.42 3.36
C PRO A 346 -10.20 -11.44 3.35
N LEU A 347 -10.80 -10.81 2.34
CA LEU A 347 -12.25 -10.80 2.16
C LEU A 347 -12.78 -12.25 2.08
N PRO A 348 -13.85 -12.61 2.83
CA PRO A 348 -14.37 -13.97 2.83
C PRO A 348 -14.71 -14.48 1.43
N GLY A 349 -14.19 -15.66 1.09
CA GLY A 349 -14.38 -16.29 -0.21
C GLY A 349 -13.51 -15.73 -1.35
N SER A 350 -12.64 -14.76 -1.08
CA SER A 350 -11.67 -14.28 -2.06
C SER A 350 -10.47 -15.22 -2.18
N ASP A 351 -9.96 -15.41 -3.40
CA ASP A 351 -8.73 -16.16 -3.68
C ASP A 351 -7.46 -15.28 -3.61
N VAL A 352 -7.65 -13.96 -3.55
CA VAL A 352 -6.57 -12.97 -3.48
C VAL A 352 -6.90 -11.86 -2.47
N TRP A 353 -5.86 -11.22 -1.94
CA TRP A 353 -6.01 -9.91 -1.28
C TRP A 353 -6.46 -8.88 -2.32
N THR A 354 -7.57 -8.20 -2.04
CA THR A 354 -8.24 -7.36 -3.06
C THR A 354 -7.77 -5.91 -3.03
N GLN A 355 -7.43 -5.41 -1.84
CA GLN A 355 -7.04 -4.02 -1.59
C GLN A 355 -5.54 -3.89 -1.29
N CYS A 356 -4.86 -4.99 -1.00
CA CYS A 356 -3.44 -5.00 -0.64
C CYS A 356 -2.50 -5.19 -1.85
N ALA A 357 -1.38 -4.48 -1.85
CA ALA A 357 -0.25 -4.74 -2.75
C ALA A 357 0.96 -5.30 -1.97
N TYR A 358 1.68 -6.25 -2.58
CA TYR A 358 2.98 -6.69 -2.08
C TYR A 358 4.06 -5.78 -2.65
N ILE A 359 4.59 -4.86 -1.82
CA ILE A 359 5.48 -3.79 -2.26
C ILE A 359 6.95 -4.05 -1.93
N THR A 360 7.28 -5.17 -1.28
CA THR A 360 8.64 -5.49 -0.81
C THR A 360 9.74 -5.26 -1.81
N SER A 361 9.56 -5.51 -3.11
CA SER A 361 10.63 -5.28 -4.10
C SER A 361 10.85 -3.79 -4.40
N LEU A 362 9.85 -2.94 -4.14
CA LEU A 362 9.87 -1.50 -4.37
C LEU A 362 10.18 -0.69 -3.10
N SER A 363 10.14 -1.31 -1.91
CA SER A 363 10.48 -0.69 -0.62
C SER A 363 11.93 -0.21 -0.53
N ASN A 364 12.33 0.56 0.47
CA ASN A 364 13.72 0.92 0.72
C ASN A 364 14.48 -0.13 1.56
N GLU A 365 13.83 -0.86 2.45
CA GLU A 365 14.50 -1.81 3.34
C GLU A 365 14.72 -3.16 2.65
N VAL A 366 15.96 -3.66 2.65
CA VAL A 366 16.34 -4.86 1.88
C VAL A 366 15.67 -6.14 2.40
N ASN A 367 15.48 -6.25 3.72
CA ASN A 367 15.01 -7.47 4.38
C ASN A 367 13.57 -7.37 4.88
N LYS A 368 12.88 -6.25 4.63
CA LYS A 368 11.54 -6.02 5.16
C LYS A 368 10.50 -6.54 4.19
N ILE A 369 9.63 -7.41 4.69
CA ILE A 369 8.45 -7.86 3.95
C ILE A 369 7.35 -6.81 4.16
N GLU A 370 6.86 -6.24 3.06
CA GLU A 370 5.85 -5.19 3.08
C GLU A 370 4.68 -5.49 2.16
N TYR A 371 3.52 -5.54 2.81
CA TYR A 371 2.19 -5.55 2.24
C TYR A 371 1.54 -4.24 2.61
N THR A 372 0.89 -3.57 1.66
CA THR A 372 0.39 -2.23 1.92
C THR A 372 -1.03 -2.04 1.40
N PHE A 373 -1.86 -1.46 2.26
CA PHE A 373 -3.21 -1.04 1.97
C PHE A 373 -3.21 0.47 1.70
N PRO A 374 -3.74 0.92 0.54
CA PRO A 374 -3.83 2.34 0.24
C PRO A 374 -4.91 3.05 1.08
N GLU A 375 -4.92 4.38 1.01
CA GLU A 375 -6.00 5.21 1.51
C GLU A 375 -7.37 4.73 0.99
N GLY A 376 -8.39 4.81 1.84
CA GLY A 376 -9.75 4.37 1.54
C GLY A 376 -10.01 2.88 1.76
N SER A 377 -8.96 2.05 1.91
CA SER A 377 -9.13 0.61 2.16
C SER A 377 -10.06 0.36 3.34
N ALA A 378 -11.00 -0.56 3.17
CA ALA A 378 -12.06 -0.85 4.12
C ALA A 378 -11.80 -2.14 4.90
N PHE A 379 -12.04 -2.09 6.20
CA PHE A 379 -11.88 -3.23 7.10
C PHE A 379 -13.10 -3.37 7.99
N LYS A 380 -13.58 -4.61 8.15
CA LYS A 380 -14.50 -4.95 9.21
C LYS A 380 -13.73 -5.28 10.47
N VAL A 381 -14.12 -4.70 11.60
CA VAL A 381 -13.60 -5.11 12.90
C VAL A 381 -14.34 -6.38 13.33
N ASN A 382 -13.59 -7.46 13.56
CA ASN A 382 -14.15 -8.73 13.98
C ASN A 382 -14.13 -8.89 15.50
N ASP A 383 -12.99 -8.60 16.11
CA ASP A 383 -12.79 -8.74 17.56
C ASP A 383 -11.54 -7.98 18.01
N TYR A 384 -11.29 -7.92 19.31
CA TYR A 384 -10.02 -7.49 19.88
C TYR A 384 -9.75 -8.18 21.22
N GLU A 385 -8.48 -8.35 21.58
CA GLU A 385 -8.10 -8.89 22.88
C GLU A 385 -6.80 -8.30 23.41
N LYS A 386 -6.60 -8.42 24.72
CA LYS A 386 -5.31 -8.11 25.36
C LYS A 386 -4.51 -9.40 25.49
N GLN A 387 -3.29 -9.40 24.97
CA GLN A 387 -2.33 -10.51 25.10
C GLN A 387 -1.08 -10.04 25.85
N VAL A 388 -0.52 -10.92 26.68
CA VAL A 388 0.81 -10.70 27.27
C VAL A 388 1.78 -11.69 26.63
N THR A 389 2.83 -11.18 26.01
CA THR A 389 3.92 -11.99 25.43
C THR A 389 5.25 -11.39 25.85
N ASP A 390 6.18 -12.20 26.34
CA ASP A 390 7.51 -11.76 26.79
C ASP A 390 7.48 -10.58 27.78
N ASN A 391 6.53 -10.61 28.72
CA ASN A 391 6.25 -9.55 29.71
C ASN A 391 5.82 -8.19 29.12
N ARG A 392 5.43 -8.14 27.84
CA ARG A 392 4.83 -6.97 27.20
C ARG A 392 3.34 -7.21 26.93
N GLU A 393 2.50 -6.25 27.32
CA GLU A 393 1.08 -6.24 26.97
C GLU A 393 0.91 -5.73 25.53
N TYR A 394 0.05 -6.41 24.79
CA TYR A 394 -0.38 -6.04 23.45
C TYR A 394 -1.91 -5.99 23.37
N VAL A 395 -2.45 -4.98 22.71
CA VAL A 395 -3.82 -4.97 22.21
C VAL A 395 -3.79 -5.53 20.78
N VAL A 396 -4.40 -6.69 20.58
CA VAL A 396 -4.50 -7.34 19.28
C VAL A 396 -5.89 -7.09 18.70
N ILE A 397 -5.94 -6.41 17.55
CA ILE A 397 -7.19 -6.06 16.86
C ILE A 397 -7.33 -6.98 15.65
N TYR A 398 -8.45 -7.70 15.58
CA TYR A 398 -8.76 -8.63 14.51
C TYR A 398 -9.64 -7.96 13.47
N LEU A 399 -9.11 -7.83 12.25
CA LEU A 399 -9.76 -7.24 11.10
C LEU A 399 -9.99 -8.26 9.98
N GLU A 400 -10.85 -7.90 9.05
CA GLU A 400 -11.08 -8.60 7.78
C GLU A 400 -11.30 -7.56 6.67
N GLU A 401 -10.78 -7.78 5.45
CA GLU A 401 -11.07 -6.88 4.32
C GLU A 401 -12.59 -6.75 4.11
N ALA A 402 -13.07 -5.53 3.92
CA ALA A 402 -14.45 -5.22 3.58
C ALA A 402 -14.53 -4.55 2.20
N ILE A 403 -15.74 -4.52 1.61
CA ILE A 403 -16.03 -3.82 0.34
C ILE A 403 -16.65 -2.46 0.63
#